data_AF-A0A7J3IZF3-F1
#
_entry.id   AF-A0A7J3IZF3-F1
#
_cell.length_a   1.000
_cell.length_b   1.000
_cell.length_c   1.000
_cell.angle_alpha   90.00
_cell.angle_beta   90.00
_cell.angle_gamma   90.00
#
_symmetry.space_group_name_H-M   'P 1'
#
loop_
_entity.id
_entity.type
_entity.pdbx_description
1 polymer ?
#
loop_
_entity_poly.entity_id
_entity_poly.type
_entity_poly.pdbx_seq_one_letter_code
_entity_poly.pdbx_strand_id
1 'polypeptide(L)'
;MNPIKLSGWKMAVIPILGICAFIAYLYLLRVDIPQIISIIQQANPRFYLLAALFVFLDVFFLSEAWRVLLRHLSVKLSVLRAYIYVWYSLFIDIIVPAESISGEFSRLYLVSRDYGNDVSGKVVASLVAHRLIG
;
A
#
# COMPACT_ATOMS: atom_id res chain seq x y z
N MET A 1 13.75 -17.18 21.66
CA MET A 1 12.58 -17.24 20.75
C MET A 1 12.86 -18.29 19.69
N ASN A 2 12.06 -19.35 19.64
CA ASN A 2 12.18 -20.40 18.62
C ASN A 2 11.56 -19.87 17.31
N PRO A 3 12.24 -19.91 16.16
CA PRO A 3 11.64 -19.44 14.92
C PRO A 3 10.47 -20.36 14.54
N ILE A 4 9.28 -19.78 14.38
CA ILE A 4 8.12 -20.48 13.85
C ILE A 4 8.49 -20.93 12.44
N LYS A 5 8.82 -22.22 12.25
CA LYS A 5 8.96 -22.84 10.93
C LYS A 5 7.59 -22.97 10.29
N LEU A 6 7.06 -21.87 9.78
CA LEU A 6 5.93 -21.89 8.84
C LEU A 6 6.44 -22.55 7.55
N SER A 7 6.00 -23.77 7.31
CA SER A 7 6.35 -24.53 6.12
C SER A 7 5.88 -23.77 4.87
N GLY A 8 6.80 -23.48 3.94
CA GLY A 8 6.55 -22.61 2.78
C GLY A 8 5.35 -23.01 1.92
N TRP A 9 4.98 -24.30 1.92
CA TRP A 9 3.80 -24.77 1.19
C TRP A 9 2.49 -24.17 1.74
N LYS A 10 2.39 -23.96 3.06
CA LYS A 10 1.19 -23.39 3.69
C LYS A 10 0.96 -21.92 3.31
N MET A 11 2.04 -21.18 3.02
CA MET A 11 1.96 -19.79 2.55
C MET A 11 1.54 -19.69 1.08
N ALA A 12 1.81 -20.72 0.27
CA ALA A 12 1.45 -20.74 -1.15
C ALA A 12 -0.02 -21.14 -1.40
N VAL A 13 -0.65 -21.87 -0.47
CA VAL A 13 -2.03 -22.38 -0.66
C VAL A 13 -3.05 -21.26 -0.88
N ILE A 14 -3.00 -20.18 -0.08
CA ILE A 14 -3.99 -19.09 -0.18
C ILE A 14 -3.85 -18.32 -1.51
N PRO A 15 -2.65 -17.88 -1.94
CA PRO A 15 -2.46 -17.26 -3.26
C PRO A 15 -2.89 -18.17 -4.42
N ILE A 16 -2.53 -19.46 -4.35
CA ILE A 16 -2.91 -20.43 -5.40
C ILE A 16 -4.43 -20.55 -5.46
N LEU A 17 -5.10 -20.67 -4.32
CA LEU A 17 -6.55 -20.73 -4.25
C LEU A 17 -7.19 -19.47 -4.84
N GLY A 18 -6.65 -18.29 -4.53
CA GLY A 18 -7.10 -17.01 -5.10
C GLY A 18 -6.93 -16.95 -6.62
N ILE A 19 -5.78 -17.39 -7.14
CA ILE A 19 -5.53 -17.46 -8.59
C ILE A 19 -6.48 -18.46 -9.25
N CYS A 20 -6.68 -19.64 -8.67
CA CYS A 20 -7.63 -20.64 -9.17
C CYS A 20 -9.06 -20.10 -9.19
N ALA A 21 -9.49 -19.41 -8.13
CA ALA A 21 -10.79 -18.77 -8.07
C ALA A 21 -10.93 -17.66 -9.12
N PHE A 22 -9.89 -16.86 -9.34
CA PHE A 22 -9.87 -15.82 -10.37
C PHE A 22 -9.95 -16.41 -11.79
N ILE A 23 -9.21 -17.49 -12.08
CA ILE A 23 -9.30 -18.19 -13.37
C ILE A 23 -10.69 -18.80 -13.56
N ALA A 24 -11.26 -19.42 -12.52
CA ALA A 24 -12.62 -19.95 -12.57
C ALA A 24 -13.64 -18.85 -12.84
N TYR A 25 -13.49 -17.67 -12.22
CA TYR A 25 -14.30 -16.49 -12.49
C TYR A 25 -14.25 -16.06 -13.96
N LEU A 26 -13.03 -15.95 -14.53
CA LEU A 26 -12.86 -15.57 -15.94
C LEU A 26 -13.55 -16.57 -16.89
N TYR A 27 -13.46 -17.86 -16.58
CA TYR A 27 -14.08 -18.92 -17.36
C TYR A 27 -15.62 -18.92 -17.23
N LEU A 28 -16.14 -18.87 -16.00
CA LEU A 28 -17.58 -18.91 -15.72
C LEU A 28 -18.32 -17.71 -16.32
N LEU A 29 -17.72 -16.53 -16.26
CA LEU A 29 -18.28 -15.31 -16.87
C LEU A 29 -17.95 -15.15 -18.35
N ARG A 30 -17.22 -16.10 -18.95
CA ARG A 30 -16.81 -16.06 -20.37
C ARG A 30 -16.18 -14.72 -20.76
N VAL A 31 -15.22 -14.27 -19.96
CA VAL A 31 -14.54 -12.98 -20.17
C VAL A 31 -13.76 -13.01 -21.48
N ASP A 32 -14.05 -12.07 -22.38
CA ASP A 32 -13.37 -11.94 -23.67
C ASP A 32 -12.02 -11.21 -23.51
N ILE A 33 -10.97 -11.99 -23.23
CA ILE A 33 -9.60 -11.48 -23.04
C ILE A 33 -9.07 -10.77 -24.30
N PRO A 34 -9.23 -11.32 -25.53
CA PRO A 34 -8.85 -10.60 -26.75
C PRO A 34 -9.51 -9.22 -26.89
N GLN A 35 -10.80 -9.10 -26.59
CA GLN A 35 -11.51 -7.83 -26.63
C GLN A 35 -10.91 -6.83 -25.64
N ILE A 36 -10.64 -7.25 -24.40
CA ILE A 36 -9.99 -6.40 -23.38
C ILE A 36 -8.64 -5.88 -23.89
N ILE A 37 -7.81 -6.75 -24.48
CA ILE A 37 -6.50 -6.35 -25.02
C ILE A 37 -6.67 -5.30 -26.13
N SER A 38 -7.62 -5.51 -27.06
CA SER A 38 -7.88 -4.56 -28.14
C SER A 38 -8.37 -3.19 -27.66
N ILE A 39 -9.12 -3.15 -26.56
CA ILE A 39 -9.57 -1.92 -25.92
C ILE A 39 -8.37 -1.19 -25.30
N ILE A 40 -7.50 -1.90 -24.58
CA ILE A 40 -6.30 -1.33 -23.96
C ILE A 40 -5.36 -0.73 -25.02
N GLN A 41 -5.19 -1.41 -26.17
CA GLN A 41 -4.36 -0.93 -27.26
C GLN A 41 -4.87 0.38 -27.91
N GLN A 42 -6.17 0.63 -27.84
CA GLN A 42 -6.79 1.86 -28.37
C GLN A 42 -6.80 3.00 -27.33
N ALA A 43 -6.38 2.72 -26.10
CA ALA A 43 -6.48 3.68 -25.01
C ALA A 43 -5.50 4.84 -25.21
N ASN A 44 -5.98 6.08 -25.03
CA ASN A 44 -5.18 7.27 -25.30
C ASN A 44 -4.16 7.51 -24.15
N PRO A 45 -2.84 7.49 -24.42
CA PRO A 45 -1.81 7.64 -23.40
C PRO A 45 -1.88 8.94 -22.60
N ARG A 46 -2.47 10.00 -23.17
CA ARG A 46 -2.60 11.31 -22.50
C ARG A 46 -3.42 11.22 -21.21
N PHE A 47 -4.50 10.43 -21.22
CA PHE A 47 -5.31 10.23 -20.02
C PHE A 47 -4.55 9.45 -18.95
N TYR A 48 -3.70 8.50 -19.33
CA TYR A 48 -2.86 7.76 -18.38
C TYR A 48 -1.76 8.64 -17.78
N LEU A 49 -1.15 9.53 -18.57
CA LEU A 49 -0.20 10.52 -18.06
C LEU A 49 -0.88 11.47 -17.07
N LEU A 50 -2.08 11.94 -17.39
CA LEU A 50 -2.86 12.77 -16.50
C LEU A 50 -3.26 12.02 -15.22
N ALA A 51 -3.67 10.75 -15.33
CA ALA A 51 -3.95 9.90 -14.19
C ALA A 51 -2.71 9.69 -13.32
N ALA A 52 -1.54 9.46 -13.92
CA ALA A 52 -0.29 9.33 -13.19
C ALA A 52 0.03 10.61 -12.40
N LEU A 53 -0.16 11.80 -13.01
CA LEU A 53 -0.01 13.08 -12.30
C LEU A 53 -0.96 13.20 -11.10
N PHE A 54 -2.22 12.79 -11.26
CA PHE A 54 -3.17 12.77 -10.15
C PHE A 54 -2.77 11.78 -9.05
N VAL A 55 -2.17 10.63 -9.37
CA VAL A 55 -1.64 9.71 -8.35
C VAL A 55 -0.51 10.37 -7.54
N PHE A 56 0.42 11.08 -8.19
CA PHE A 56 1.46 11.81 -7.44
C PHE A 56 0.86 12.88 -6.51
N LEU A 57 -0.16 13.58 -6.98
CA LEU A 57 -0.84 14.61 -6.20
C LEU A 57 -1.65 14.02 -5.04
N ASP A 58 -2.35 12.92 -5.27
CA ASP A 58 -3.11 12.18 -4.26
C ASP A 58 -2.19 11.69 -3.13
N VAL A 59 -1.09 11.01 -3.49
CA VAL A 59 -0.10 10.55 -2.53
C VAL A 59 0.53 11.71 -1.76
N PHE A 60 0.68 12.88 -2.41
CA PHE A 60 1.16 14.08 -1.73
C PHE A 60 0.20 14.55 -0.65
N PHE A 61 -1.09 14.69 -0.96
CA PHE A 61 -2.09 15.09 0.03
C PHE A 61 -2.26 14.06 1.15
N LEU A 62 -2.24 12.77 0.81
CA LEU A 62 -2.26 11.67 1.78
C LEU A 62 -1.06 11.76 2.74
N SER A 63 0.13 12.05 2.21
CA SER A 63 1.33 12.21 3.03
C SER A 63 1.27 13.43 3.95
N GLU A 64 0.69 14.53 3.49
CA GLU A 64 0.58 15.75 4.28
C GLU A 64 -0.48 15.59 5.38
N ALA A 65 -1.62 14.94 5.09
CA ALA A 65 -2.63 14.61 6.09
C ALA A 65 -2.04 13.77 7.24
N TRP A 66 -1.29 12.71 6.90
CA TRP A 66 -0.61 11.90 7.90
C TRP A 66 0.47 12.69 8.67
N ARG A 67 1.26 13.52 7.98
CA ARG A 67 2.28 14.38 8.60
C ARG A 67 1.67 15.36 9.60
N VAL A 68 0.49 15.90 9.30
CA VAL A 68 -0.26 16.78 10.21
C VAL A 68 -0.64 16.02 11.49
N LEU A 69 -1.15 14.78 11.39
CA LEU A 69 -1.47 13.96 12.57
C LEU A 69 -0.23 13.69 13.43
N LEU A 70 0.88 13.30 12.81
CA LEU A 70 2.15 13.08 13.51
C LEU A 70 2.65 14.34 14.22
N ARG A 71 2.52 15.50 13.57
CA ARG A 71 2.90 16.79 14.16
C ARG A 71 2.10 17.10 15.42
N HIS A 72 0.80 16.79 15.45
CA HIS A 72 -0.03 16.95 16.67
C HIS A 72 0.44 16.04 17.81
N LEU A 73 1.01 14.87 17.50
CA LEU A 73 1.59 13.95 18.49
C LEU A 73 3.05 14.29 18.84
N SER A 74 3.55 15.46 18.43
CA SER A 74 4.93 15.91 18.62
C SER A 74 6.00 15.08 17.90
N VAL A 75 5.63 14.38 16.81
CA VAL A 75 6.59 13.71 15.91
C VAL A 75 6.82 14.60 14.69
N LYS A 76 8.02 15.20 14.60
CA LYS A 76 8.34 16.19 13.56
C LYS A 76 8.99 15.54 12.34
N LEU A 77 8.18 15.27 11.33
CA LEU A 77 8.62 14.85 9.99
C LEU A 77 8.63 16.03 9.01
N SER A 78 9.66 16.07 8.16
CA SER A 78 9.67 16.95 6.99
C SER A 78 8.67 16.44 5.95
N VAL A 79 8.17 17.35 5.11
CA VAL A 79 7.23 17.02 4.01
C VAL A 79 7.81 15.92 3.13
N LEU A 80 9.08 16.06 2.71
CA LEU A 80 9.75 15.11 1.85
C LEU A 80 9.86 13.71 2.48
N ARG A 81 10.19 13.61 3.78
CA ARG A 81 10.26 12.32 4.47
C ARG A 81 8.90 11.65 4.57
N ALA A 82 7.87 12.41 4.95
CA ALA A 82 6.49 11.89 5.00
C ALA A 82 6.06 11.36 3.63
N TYR A 83 6.31 12.12 2.56
CA TYR A 83 6.00 11.73 1.20
C TYR A 83 6.70 10.44 0.77
N ILE A 84 8.02 10.36 0.98
CA ILE A 84 8.81 9.16 0.64
C ILE A 84 8.34 7.95 1.47
N TYR A 85 8.05 8.10 2.75
CA TYR A 85 7.58 6.99 3.59
C TYR A 85 6.22 6.47 3.15
N VAL A 86 5.30 7.34 2.70
CA VAL A 86 4.02 6.90 2.12
C VAL A 86 4.23 6.17 0.80
N TRP A 87 5.14 6.61 -0.06
CA TRP A 87 5.50 5.86 -1.27
C TRP A 87 6.06 4.47 -0.97
N TYR A 88 6.94 4.36 0.02
CA TYR A 88 7.42 3.05 0.49
C TYR A 88 6.28 2.19 1.07
N SER A 89 5.34 2.80 1.78
CA SER A 89 4.12 2.15 2.28
C SER A 89 3.34 1.48 1.16
N LEU A 90 3.01 2.27 0.12
CA LEU A 90 2.25 1.82 -1.05
C LEU A 90 3.00 0.74 -1.85
N PHE A 91 4.31 0.92 -2.02
CA PHE A 91 5.15 -0.08 -2.69
C PHE A 91 5.13 -1.43 -1.96
N ILE A 92 5.25 -1.41 -0.63
CA ILE A 92 5.19 -2.61 0.18
C ILE A 92 3.81 -3.25 0.11
N ASP A 93 2.72 -2.48 0.11
CA ASP A 93 1.36 -2.99 -0.03
C ASP A 93 1.08 -3.64 -1.39
N ILE A 94 1.76 -3.19 -2.46
CA ILE A 94 1.66 -3.83 -3.78
C ILE A 94 2.38 -5.17 -3.80
N ILE A 95 3.52 -5.29 -3.10
CA ILE A 95 4.34 -6.51 -3.11
C ILE A 95 3.82 -7.55 -2.12
N VAL A 96 3.39 -7.10 -0.94
CA VAL A 96 3.00 -7.97 0.16
C VAL A 96 1.48 -7.98 0.23
N PRO A 97 0.81 -9.09 -0.16
CA PRO A 97 -0.64 -9.20 -0.08
C PRO A 97 -1.08 -9.33 1.38
N ALA A 98 -1.24 -8.20 2.06
CA ALA A 98 -1.62 -8.10 3.47
C ALA A 98 -2.63 -6.96 3.74
N GLU A 99 -3.51 -6.66 2.77
CA GLU A 99 -4.64 -5.72 2.94
C GLU A 99 -4.23 -4.37 3.56
N SER A 100 -3.19 -3.75 2.99
CA SER A 100 -2.60 -2.47 3.41
C SER A 100 -1.89 -2.43 4.78
N ILE A 101 -1.92 -3.52 5.54
CA ILE A 101 -1.28 -3.59 6.87
C ILE A 101 0.25 -3.56 6.75
N SER A 102 0.79 -4.16 5.69
CA SER A 102 2.23 -4.23 5.43
C SER A 102 2.88 -2.85 5.24
N GLY A 103 2.18 -1.94 4.57
CA GLY A 103 2.60 -0.57 4.35
C GLY A 103 2.55 0.25 5.63
N GLU A 104 1.55 0.04 6.48
CA GLU A 104 1.49 0.71 7.79
C GLU A 104 2.65 0.29 8.70
N PHE A 105 2.98 -0.99 8.72
CA PHE A 105 4.18 -1.48 9.41
C PHE A 105 5.46 -0.91 8.82
N SER A 106 5.55 -0.73 7.51
CA SER A 106 6.74 -0.14 6.90
C SER A 106 6.93 1.32 7.32
N ARG A 107 5.84 2.11 7.38
CA ARG A 107 5.89 3.49 7.90
C ARG A 107 6.26 3.55 9.38
N LEU A 108 5.68 2.67 10.19
CA LEU A 108 6.05 2.53 11.60
C LEU A 108 7.55 2.25 11.72
N TYR A 109 8.05 1.24 11.00
CA TYR A 109 9.45 0.86 11.01
C TYR A 109 10.36 2.01 10.58
N LEU A 110 10.05 2.70 9.48
CA LEU A 110 10.87 3.81 8.96
C LEU A 110 10.93 4.98 9.94
N VAL A 111 9.82 5.35 10.57
CA VAL A 111 9.81 6.42 11.56
C VAL A 111 10.55 6.01 12.83
N SER A 112 10.30 4.81 13.37
CA SER A 112 10.99 4.34 14.58
C SER A 112 12.50 4.17 14.36
N ARG A 113 12.92 3.77 13.15
CA ARG A 113 14.34 3.70 12.77
C ARG A 113 14.99 5.08 12.71
N ASP A 114 14.32 6.07 12.13
CA ASP A 114 14.91 7.37 11.86
C ASP A 114 14.77 8.37 13.05
N TYR A 115 13.85 8.10 14.00
CA TYR A 115 13.52 9.01 15.11
C TYR A 115 13.51 8.36 16.51
N GLY A 116 13.74 7.04 16.62
CA GLY A 116 13.77 6.32 17.90
C GLY A 116 12.51 5.51 18.20
N ASN A 117 12.64 4.51 19.08
CA ASN A 117 11.53 3.59 19.39
C ASN A 117 10.46 4.22 20.30
N ASP A 118 10.77 5.32 21.01
CA ASP A 118 9.88 6.05 21.91
C ASP A 118 8.70 6.71 21.18
N VAL A 119 8.84 6.99 19.88
CA VAL A 119 7.74 7.56 19.06
C VAL A 119 6.81 6.50 18.47
N SER A 120 7.13 5.21 18.56
CA SER A 120 6.39 4.12 17.89
C SER A 120 4.90 4.12 18.25
N GLY A 121 4.55 4.28 19.53
CA GLY A 121 3.14 4.32 19.97
C GLY A 121 2.37 5.50 19.36
N LYS A 122 3.02 6.66 19.22
CA LYS A 122 2.44 7.84 18.57
C LYS A 122 2.23 7.61 17.07
N VAL A 123 3.17 6.93 16.42
CA VAL A 123 3.07 6.58 15.00
C VAL A 123 1.94 5.59 14.76
N VAL A 124 1.79 4.57 15.60
CA VAL A 124 0.65 3.65 15.51
C VAL A 124 -0.67 4.40 15.71
N ALA A 125 -0.77 5.26 16.73
CA ALA A 125 -1.97 6.05 16.96
C ALA A 125 -2.31 6.97 15.77
N SER A 126 -1.30 7.60 15.14
CA SER A 126 -1.53 8.43 13.96
C SER A 126 -1.96 7.62 12.74
N LEU A 127 -1.42 6.41 12.53
CA LEU A 127 -1.82 5.53 11.44
C LEU A 127 -3.27 5.06 11.60
N VAL A 128 -3.67 4.67 12.81
CA VAL A 128 -5.07 4.30 13.12
C VAL A 128 -5.99 5.49 12.88
N ALA A 129 -5.65 6.68 13.39
CA ALA A 129 -6.44 7.89 13.14
C ALA A 129 -6.52 8.23 11.65
N HIS A 130 -5.43 8.08 10.92
CA HIS A 130 -5.36 8.35 9.49
C HIS A 130 -6.30 7.44 8.69
N ARG A 131 -6.42 6.14 9.06
CA ARG A 131 -7.38 5.19 8.47
C ARG A 131 -8.83 5.44 8.88
N LEU A 132 -9.08 6.18 9.95
CA LEU A 132 -10.45 6.56 10.36
C LEU A 132 -10.91 7.84 9.66
N ILE A 133 -9.98 8.75 9.38
CA ILE A 133 -10.25 10.03 8.71
C ILE A 133 -10.25 9.87 7.18
N GLY A 134 -9.48 8.91 6.67
CA GLY A 134 -9.39 8.54 5.25
C GLY A 134 -10.04 7.20 4.97
#